data_AF-A0A669QTS3-F1
#
_entry.id   AF-A0A669QTS3-F1
#
_cell.length_a   1.000
_cell.length_b   1.000
_cell.length_c   1.000
_cell.angle_alpha   90.00
_cell.angle_beta   90.00
_cell.angle_gamma   90.00
#
_symmetry.space_group_name_H-M   'P 1'
#
loop_
_entity.id
_entity.type
_entity.pdbx_description
1 polymer ?
#
loop_
_entity_poly.entity_id
_entity_poly.type
_entity_poly.pdbx_seq_one_letter_code
_entity_poly.pdbx_strand_id
1 'polypeptide(L)'
;MAGLEDGREWAYRVDPYGFERPDDFDYASYEAFFSRYLVVLTRRAIKWSKLLKGKNSIQKSLKVKRYIRKGIPNEHRALIWMIVSGAQTNMEQNPGYYQRLLEEEKNDKLVEAIKTDMNRTFPDNVKFRKTADPCLQHTLYNVLVAYGHHNKAVGYCQGMNFIAGYLILITKNEEESFWLLDALIGRILPDYYSPAMLGLKTDQEVLGELVKMKVPAVAELMERHGVMWTLVVSRWFICLFIDILPVETVLRIWDCLFYEGSKIIFRVALTLIKQHQAFILEATNFPDICDKFKQITKGTFVTECHTFMQKIFTEPGSLSMATIDKLRETCREKVLSQG
;
A
#
# COMPACT_ATOMS: atom_id res chain seq x y z
N MET A 1 24.48 29.57 16.33
CA MET A 1 23.46 29.76 15.27
C MET A 1 23.56 28.73 14.14
N ALA A 2 24.71 28.10 13.88
CA ALA A 2 24.87 27.06 12.85
C ALA A 2 24.03 25.78 13.04
N GLY A 3 23.75 25.35 14.29
CA GLY A 3 22.97 24.13 14.55
C GLY A 3 21.46 24.23 14.32
N LEU A 4 20.90 25.44 14.17
CA LEU A 4 19.47 25.66 13.88
C LEU A 4 19.17 25.82 12.38
N GLU A 5 20.20 26.05 11.56
CA GLU A 5 20.11 26.07 10.10
C GLU A 5 20.23 24.64 9.55
N ASP A 6 21.18 23.85 10.06
CA ASP A 6 21.39 22.45 9.69
C ASP A 6 20.16 21.55 9.98
N GLY A 7 19.51 21.75 11.13
CA GLY A 7 18.26 21.05 11.47
C GLY A 7 17.05 21.46 10.61
N ARG A 8 17.03 22.69 10.08
CA ARG A 8 15.97 23.16 9.17
C ARG A 8 16.18 22.66 7.75
N GLU A 9 17.42 22.58 7.30
CA GLU A 9 17.79 22.03 6.00
C GLU A 9 17.58 20.51 5.95
N TRP A 10 17.91 19.80 7.04
CA TRP A 10 17.63 18.37 7.21
C TRP A 10 16.13 18.04 7.17
N ALA A 11 15.30 18.81 7.87
CA ALA A 11 13.85 18.62 7.87
C ALA A 11 13.18 18.93 6.52
N TYR A 12 13.87 19.66 5.63
CA TYR A 12 13.41 19.90 4.26
C TYR A 12 13.71 18.70 3.34
N ARG A 13 14.91 18.13 3.47
CA ARG A 13 15.37 17.01 2.62
C ARG A 13 14.72 15.67 2.95
N VAL A 14 14.24 15.47 4.17
CA VAL A 14 13.62 14.21 4.60
C VAL A 14 12.13 14.43 4.89
N ASP A 15 11.28 13.55 4.36
CA ASP A 15 9.84 13.63 4.60
C ASP A 15 9.45 13.15 6.03
N PRO A 16 8.20 13.38 6.47
CA PRO A 16 7.75 12.97 7.82
C PRO A 16 7.82 11.45 8.09
N TYR A 17 8.02 10.64 7.06
CA TYR A 17 8.13 9.18 7.12
C TYR A 17 9.58 8.69 7.08
N GLY A 18 10.54 9.62 6.94
CA GLY A 18 11.97 9.34 6.95
C GLY A 18 12.57 9.10 5.56
N PHE A 19 11.83 9.34 4.47
CA PHE A 19 12.34 9.20 3.11
C PHE A 19 13.02 10.47 2.64
N GLU A 20 14.22 10.35 2.09
CA GLU A 20 14.89 11.45 1.42
C GLU A 20 14.18 11.84 0.14
N ARG A 21 14.04 13.15 -0.07
CA ARG A 21 13.53 13.71 -1.29
C ARG A 21 14.64 13.71 -2.35
N PRO A 22 14.33 13.39 -3.61
CA PRO A 22 15.30 13.43 -4.68
C PRO A 22 15.75 14.88 -4.96
N ASP A 23 16.88 15.04 -5.66
CA ASP A 23 17.45 16.36 -5.97
C ASP A 23 16.52 17.20 -6.86
N ASP A 24 15.72 16.57 -7.71
CA ASP A 24 14.74 17.19 -8.60
C ASP A 24 13.36 17.42 -7.96
N PHE A 25 13.27 17.30 -6.63
CA PHE A 25 12.00 17.45 -5.92
C PHE A 25 11.41 18.86 -6.05
N ASP A 26 10.17 18.96 -6.52
CA ASP A 26 9.44 20.22 -6.64
C ASP A 26 8.89 20.68 -5.28
N TYR A 27 9.74 21.40 -4.52
CA TYR A 27 9.39 21.97 -3.23
C TYR A 27 8.24 22.98 -3.30
N ALA A 28 8.20 23.81 -4.34
CA ALA A 28 7.17 24.84 -4.48
C ALA A 28 5.76 24.23 -4.63
N SER A 29 5.62 23.24 -5.51
CA SER A 29 4.35 22.52 -5.66
C SER A 29 3.97 21.75 -4.40
N TYR A 30 4.94 21.12 -3.73
CA TYR A 30 4.68 20.39 -2.49
C TYR A 30 4.23 21.31 -1.35
N GLU A 31 4.87 22.46 -1.16
CA GLU A 31 4.48 23.45 -0.14
C GLU A 31 3.09 24.02 -0.39
N ALA A 32 2.77 24.32 -1.65
CA ALA A 32 1.43 24.77 -2.03
C ALA A 32 0.37 23.71 -1.71
N PHE A 33 0.64 22.44 -2.03
CA PHE A 33 -0.19 21.31 -1.65
C PHE A 33 -0.33 21.21 -0.13
N PHE A 34 0.80 21.17 0.59
CA PHE A 34 0.84 20.90 2.02
C PHE A 34 0.12 21.98 2.83
N SER A 35 0.23 23.24 2.40
CA SER A 35 -0.51 24.37 3.00
C SER A 35 -2.02 24.16 2.96
N ARG A 36 -2.57 23.68 1.83
CA ARG A 36 -3.99 23.31 1.72
C ARG A 36 -4.31 22.05 2.52
N TYR A 37 -3.42 21.06 2.49
CA TYR A 37 -3.63 19.79 3.14
C TYR A 37 -3.60 19.89 4.68
N LEU A 38 -2.82 20.82 5.24
CA LEU A 38 -2.76 21.07 6.68
C LEU A 38 -4.13 21.43 7.26
N VAL A 39 -4.94 22.21 6.54
CA VAL A 39 -6.32 22.52 6.94
C VAL A 39 -7.18 21.24 7.03
N VAL A 40 -6.98 20.31 6.09
CA VAL A 40 -7.66 19.02 6.10
C VAL A 40 -7.19 18.19 7.30
N LEU A 41 -5.88 18.07 7.52
CA LEU A 41 -5.26 17.33 8.62
C LEU A 41 -5.76 17.83 9.97
N THR A 42 -5.74 19.14 10.23
CA THR A 42 -6.24 19.75 11.47
C THR A 42 -7.72 19.42 11.69
N ARG A 43 -8.55 19.52 10.64
CA ARG A 43 -9.97 19.14 10.73
C ARG A 43 -10.13 17.64 10.98
N ARG A 44 -9.26 16.77 10.47
CA ARG A 44 -9.29 15.32 10.74
C ARG A 44 -8.90 15.04 12.18
N ALA A 45 -7.79 15.59 12.67
CA ALA A 45 -7.31 15.43 14.04
C ALA A 45 -8.41 15.76 15.07
N ILE A 46 -9.06 16.93 14.94
CA ILE A 46 -10.17 17.32 15.83
C ILE A 46 -11.33 16.32 15.78
N LYS A 47 -11.70 15.84 14.59
CA LYS A 47 -12.83 14.91 14.43
C LYS A 47 -12.49 13.53 15.00
N TRP A 48 -11.28 13.04 14.81
CA TRP A 48 -10.80 11.76 15.32
C TRP A 48 -10.62 11.77 16.84
N SER A 49 -10.02 12.81 17.40
CA SER A 49 -9.95 13.01 18.85
C SER A 49 -11.35 12.98 19.50
N LYS A 50 -12.33 13.67 18.90
CA LYS A 50 -13.74 13.62 19.33
C LYS A 50 -14.41 12.26 19.17
N LEU A 51 -13.97 11.45 18.20
CA LEU A 51 -14.51 10.12 17.97
C LEU A 51 -13.97 9.12 18.99
N LEU A 52 -12.67 9.19 19.27
CA LEU A 52 -11.98 8.32 20.21
C LEU A 52 -12.33 8.67 21.66
N LYS A 53 -12.45 9.96 22.01
CA LYS A 53 -12.73 10.42 23.39
C LYS A 53 -11.81 9.77 24.44
N GLY A 54 -10.55 9.51 24.09
CA GLY A 54 -9.60 8.81 24.96
C GLY A 54 -9.83 7.29 25.08
N LYS A 55 -10.76 6.71 24.34
CA LYS A 55 -10.96 5.26 24.25
C LYS A 55 -10.08 4.67 23.15
N ASN A 56 -9.45 3.54 23.45
CA ASN A 56 -8.68 2.74 22.48
C ASN A 56 -9.57 1.70 21.79
N SER A 57 -10.84 2.03 21.51
CA SER A 57 -11.77 1.13 20.84
C SER A 57 -12.66 1.85 19.85
N ILE A 58 -12.93 1.20 18.73
CA ILE A 58 -13.78 1.72 17.68
C ILE A 58 -14.62 0.60 17.08
N GLN A 59 -15.93 0.81 16.99
CA GLN A 59 -16.84 -0.14 16.35
C GLN A 59 -17.06 0.25 14.89
N LYS A 60 -17.07 -0.76 14.00
CA LYS A 60 -17.37 -0.55 12.58
C LYS A 60 -18.74 0.11 12.43
N SER A 61 -18.78 1.23 11.72
CA SER A 61 -20.01 1.99 11.47
C SER A 61 -19.87 2.84 10.21
N LEU A 62 -20.99 3.33 9.67
CA LEU A 62 -20.97 4.27 8.55
C LEU A 62 -20.19 5.55 8.86
N LYS A 63 -20.21 6.01 10.12
CA LYS A 63 -19.45 7.16 10.57
C LYS A 63 -17.95 6.90 10.51
N VAL A 64 -17.50 5.77 11.05
CA VAL A 64 -16.08 5.36 11.05
C VAL A 64 -15.59 5.16 9.63
N LYS A 65 -16.35 4.45 8.80
CA LYS A 65 -16.08 4.29 7.37
C LYS A 65 -15.85 5.64 6.68
N ARG A 66 -16.76 6.60 6.88
CA ARG A 66 -16.65 7.95 6.31
C ARG A 66 -15.42 8.71 6.82
N TYR A 67 -15.04 8.51 8.09
CA TYR A 67 -13.87 9.16 8.67
C TYR A 67 -12.57 8.61 8.08
N ILE A 68 -12.48 7.28 7.97
CA ILE A 68 -11.35 6.57 7.35
C ILE A 68 -11.17 7.00 5.90
N ARG A 69 -12.23 7.04 5.09
CA ARG A 69 -12.16 7.56 3.71
C ARG A 69 -11.64 9.00 3.62
N LYS A 70 -11.91 9.83 4.63
CA LYS A 70 -11.43 11.21 4.71
C LYS A 70 -9.99 11.33 5.26
N GLY A 71 -9.42 10.24 5.77
CA GLY A 71 -8.07 10.14 6.30
C GLY A 71 -8.02 9.94 7.81
N ILE A 72 -7.16 9.03 8.24
CA ILE A 72 -6.75 8.82 9.63
C ILE A 72 -5.51 9.68 9.89
N PRO A 73 -5.48 10.50 10.96
CA PRO A 73 -4.26 11.18 11.40
C PRO A 73 -3.13 10.19 11.66
N ASN A 74 -1.89 10.57 11.34
CA ASN A 74 -0.76 9.66 11.38
C ASN A 74 -0.58 9.01 12.76
N GLU A 75 -0.74 9.80 13.81
CA GLU A 75 -0.67 9.39 15.22
C GLU A 75 -1.74 8.36 15.65
N HIS A 76 -2.76 8.14 14.82
CA HIS A 76 -3.83 7.19 15.09
C HIS A 76 -3.82 5.99 14.14
N ARG A 77 -3.00 5.98 13.08
CA ARG A 77 -3.02 4.91 12.07
C ARG A 77 -2.77 3.54 12.68
N ALA A 78 -1.71 3.38 13.46
CA ALA A 78 -1.35 2.12 14.11
C ALA A 78 -2.55 1.51 14.88
N LEU A 79 -3.07 2.25 15.85
CA LEU A 79 -4.23 1.85 16.67
C LEU A 79 -5.45 1.51 15.81
N ILE A 80 -5.82 2.39 14.87
CA ILE A 80 -7.03 2.20 14.08
C ILE A 80 -6.88 1.00 13.13
N TRP A 81 -5.75 0.84 12.46
CA TRP A 81 -5.47 -0.29 11.59
C TRP A 81 -5.52 -1.60 12.37
N MET A 82 -4.91 -1.65 13.57
CA MET A 82 -4.95 -2.81 14.46
C MET A 82 -6.38 -3.21 14.79
N ILE A 83 -7.24 -2.25 15.17
CA ILE A 83 -8.62 -2.54 15.53
C ILE A 83 -9.46 -2.95 14.32
N VAL A 84 -9.44 -2.17 13.22
CA VAL A 84 -10.40 -2.38 12.12
C VAL A 84 -10.09 -3.60 11.25
N SER A 85 -8.82 -3.99 11.21
CA SER A 85 -8.36 -5.21 10.55
C SER A 85 -8.59 -6.47 11.39
N GLY A 86 -8.83 -6.32 12.70
CA GLY A 86 -8.90 -7.41 13.66
C GLY A 86 -7.53 -7.92 14.15
N ALA A 87 -6.43 -7.31 13.70
CA ALA A 87 -5.08 -7.66 14.14
C ALA A 87 -4.91 -7.50 15.66
N GLN A 88 -5.52 -6.48 16.27
CA GLN A 88 -5.52 -6.29 17.74
C GLN A 88 -6.07 -7.52 18.47
N THR A 89 -7.22 -8.02 18.03
CA THR A 89 -7.87 -9.18 18.63
C THR A 89 -7.02 -10.44 18.45
N ASN A 90 -6.43 -10.65 17.28
CA ASN A 90 -5.55 -11.79 17.04
C ASN A 90 -4.30 -11.74 17.94
N MET A 91 -3.69 -10.56 18.09
CA MET A 91 -2.54 -10.36 18.97
C MET A 91 -2.87 -10.66 20.44
N GLU A 92 -3.96 -10.08 20.95
CA GLU A 92 -4.40 -10.27 22.34
C GLU A 92 -4.77 -11.72 22.67
N GLN A 93 -5.29 -12.47 21.69
CA GLN A 93 -5.65 -13.88 21.85
C GLN A 93 -4.44 -14.82 21.79
N ASN A 94 -3.27 -14.35 21.32
CA ASN A 94 -2.09 -15.17 21.09
C ASN A 94 -0.84 -14.62 21.80
N PRO A 95 -0.86 -14.47 23.14
CA PRO A 95 0.27 -13.92 23.89
C PRO A 95 1.55 -14.73 23.69
N GLY A 96 2.65 -14.03 23.41
CA GLY A 96 3.97 -14.60 23.17
C GLY A 96 4.09 -15.40 21.86
N TYR A 97 3.07 -15.40 21.00
CA TYR A 97 3.10 -16.14 19.74
C TYR A 97 4.18 -15.63 18.80
N TYR A 98 4.27 -14.30 18.63
CA TYR A 98 5.32 -13.67 17.81
C TYR A 98 6.72 -14.05 18.29
N GLN A 99 6.95 -14.00 19.60
CA GLN A 99 8.24 -14.36 20.19
C GLN A 99 8.61 -15.83 19.93
N ARG A 100 7.65 -16.76 20.06
CA ARG A 100 7.87 -18.19 19.74
C ARG A 100 8.24 -18.40 18.28
N LEU A 101 7.65 -17.64 17.36
CA LEU A 101 8.00 -17.72 15.92
C LEU A 101 9.45 -17.30 15.66
N LEU A 102 9.99 -16.33 16.41
CA LEU A 102 11.39 -15.91 16.29
C LEU A 102 12.39 -16.93 16.86
N GLU A 103 11.94 -17.78 17.78
CA GLU A 103 12.71 -18.84 18.41
C GLU A 103 12.71 -20.15 17.61
N GLU A 104 11.80 -20.31 16.63
CA GLU A 104 11.80 -21.46 15.71
C GLU A 104 13.13 -21.58 14.95
N GLU A 105 13.50 -22.82 14.63
CA GLU A 105 14.68 -23.10 13.80
C GLU A 105 14.54 -22.41 12.44
N LYS A 106 15.51 -21.56 12.13
CA LYS A 106 15.48 -20.73 10.94
C LYS A 106 15.68 -21.58 9.70
N ASN A 107 14.75 -21.46 8.75
CA ASN A 107 14.93 -22.05 7.43
C ASN A 107 15.92 -21.23 6.61
N ASP A 108 17.05 -21.82 6.20
CA ASP A 108 18.11 -21.12 5.47
C ASP A 108 17.62 -20.46 4.17
N LYS A 109 16.76 -21.15 3.40
CA LYS A 109 16.21 -20.62 2.15
C LYS A 109 15.34 -19.39 2.39
N LEU A 110 14.52 -19.41 3.44
CA LEU A 110 13.70 -18.28 3.85
C LEU A 110 14.59 -17.08 4.24
N VAL A 111 15.57 -17.34 5.10
CA VAL A 111 16.50 -16.31 5.60
C VAL A 111 17.31 -15.68 4.46
N GLU A 112 17.81 -16.49 3.52
CA GLU A 112 18.59 -16.02 2.38
C GLU A 112 17.73 -15.14 1.44
N ALA A 113 16.49 -15.55 1.17
CA ALA A 113 15.56 -14.77 0.36
C ALA A 113 15.25 -13.40 1.01
N ILE A 114 15.02 -13.37 2.32
CA ILE A 114 14.79 -12.12 3.08
C ILE A 114 16.04 -11.23 3.03
N LYS A 115 17.23 -11.77 3.33
CA LYS A 115 18.48 -11.00 3.38
C LYS A 115 18.83 -10.36 2.03
N THR A 116 18.57 -11.05 0.93
CA THR A 116 18.74 -10.52 -0.43
C THR A 116 17.95 -9.23 -0.62
N ASP A 117 16.71 -9.19 -0.11
CA ASP A 117 15.80 -8.06 -0.28
C ASP A 117 16.02 -6.93 0.72
N MET A 118 16.52 -7.23 1.92
CA MET A 118 16.81 -6.23 2.93
C MET A 118 17.75 -5.13 2.41
N ASN A 119 18.79 -5.49 1.65
CA ASN A 119 19.76 -4.51 1.14
C ASN A 119 19.15 -3.50 0.15
N ARG A 120 18.03 -3.85 -0.49
CA ARG A 120 17.31 -3.00 -1.45
C ARG A 120 16.00 -2.43 -0.90
N THR A 121 15.70 -2.66 0.38
CA THR A 121 14.47 -2.15 1.01
C THR A 121 14.70 -0.73 1.53
N PHE A 122 14.05 0.25 0.91
CA PHE A 122 14.08 1.67 1.31
C PHE A 122 15.48 2.24 1.55
N PRO A 123 16.39 2.19 0.54
CA PRO A 123 17.75 2.72 0.68
C PRO A 123 17.80 4.23 0.97
N ASP A 124 16.75 4.95 0.55
CA ASP A 124 16.50 6.37 0.74
C ASP A 124 15.84 6.69 2.09
N ASN A 125 15.41 5.69 2.87
CA ASN A 125 14.85 5.94 4.19
C ASN A 125 15.94 5.98 5.27
N VAL A 126 16.02 7.10 5.99
CA VAL A 126 17.07 7.36 6.98
C VAL A 126 17.10 6.35 8.13
N LYS A 127 15.99 5.65 8.40
CA LYS A 127 15.90 4.63 9.47
C LYS A 127 16.23 3.20 9.01
N PHE A 128 16.25 2.96 7.71
CA PHE A 128 16.60 1.67 7.12
C PHE A 128 18.07 1.60 6.68
N ARG A 129 18.85 2.67 6.90
CA ARG A 129 20.29 2.67 6.66
C ARG A 129 21.03 1.88 7.74
N LYS A 130 22.09 1.19 7.34
CA LYS A 130 22.97 0.46 8.27
C LYS A 130 23.63 1.36 9.31
N THR A 131 23.76 2.65 9.02
CA THR A 131 24.33 3.67 9.91
C THR A 131 23.30 4.31 10.85
N ALA A 132 22.02 3.96 10.75
CA ALA A 132 20.97 4.52 11.58
C ALA A 132 21.01 3.98 13.02
N ASP A 133 20.61 4.81 13.99
CA ASP A 133 20.47 4.42 15.39
C ASP A 133 19.11 4.91 15.95
N PRO A 134 18.14 4.00 16.23
CA PRO A 134 18.15 2.57 15.92
C PRO A 134 17.91 2.29 14.43
N CYS A 135 18.55 1.25 13.89
CA CYS A 135 18.33 0.76 12.54
C CYS A 135 17.15 -0.22 12.46
N LEU A 136 16.20 0.04 11.56
CA LEU A 136 14.98 -0.78 11.40
C LEU A 136 15.18 -2.06 10.57
N GLN A 137 16.37 -2.29 9.99
CA GLN A 137 16.64 -3.50 9.21
C GLN A 137 16.48 -4.77 10.07
N HIS A 138 16.88 -4.73 11.33
CA HIS A 138 16.72 -5.90 12.22
C HIS A 138 15.24 -6.17 12.55
N THR A 139 14.47 -5.12 12.86
CA THR A 139 13.01 -5.22 13.06
C THR A 139 12.31 -5.77 11.83
N LEU A 140 12.69 -5.29 10.63
CA LEU A 140 12.15 -5.81 9.37
C LEU A 140 12.47 -7.29 9.17
N TYR A 141 13.73 -7.68 9.43
CA TYR A 141 14.16 -9.07 9.37
C TYR A 141 13.31 -9.96 10.28
N ASN A 142 13.13 -9.56 11.54
CA ASN A 142 12.36 -10.33 12.52
C ASN A 142 10.90 -10.50 12.08
N VAL A 143 10.24 -9.42 11.66
CA VAL A 143 8.84 -9.47 11.20
C VAL A 143 8.68 -10.41 10.01
N LEU A 144 9.58 -10.34 9.03
CA LEU A 144 9.51 -11.19 7.83
C LEU A 144 9.81 -12.67 8.14
N VAL A 145 10.77 -12.96 9.01
CA VAL A 145 11.08 -14.33 9.45
C VAL A 145 9.91 -14.91 10.23
N ALA A 146 9.38 -14.17 11.20
CA ALA A 146 8.21 -14.60 11.97
C ALA A 146 7.02 -14.88 11.06
N TYR A 147 6.76 -14.02 10.07
CA TYR A 147 5.70 -14.26 9.10
C TYR A 147 5.94 -15.53 8.26
N GLY A 148 7.17 -15.74 7.78
CA GLY A 148 7.51 -16.94 7.02
C GLY A 148 7.34 -18.24 7.84
N HIS A 149 7.59 -18.18 9.14
CA HIS A 149 7.32 -19.31 10.06
C HIS A 149 5.82 -19.47 10.35
N HIS A 150 5.08 -18.36 10.51
CA HIS A 150 3.64 -18.34 10.72
C HIS A 150 2.87 -18.99 9.57
N ASN A 151 3.24 -18.65 8.33
CA ASN A 151 2.60 -19.16 7.12
C ASN A 151 3.62 -19.85 6.20
N LYS A 152 3.99 -21.08 6.54
CA LYS A 152 5.01 -21.87 5.82
C LYS A 152 4.66 -22.16 4.35
N ALA A 153 3.37 -22.12 3.98
CA ALA A 153 2.93 -22.31 2.61
C ALA A 153 3.26 -21.10 1.71
N VAL A 154 3.22 -19.89 2.28
CA VAL A 154 3.64 -18.65 1.62
C VAL A 154 5.14 -18.43 1.80
N GLY A 155 5.64 -18.61 3.02
CA GLY A 155 7.00 -18.28 3.39
C GLY A 155 7.26 -16.78 3.22
N TYR A 156 8.22 -16.46 2.33
CA TYR A 156 8.53 -15.09 1.93
C TYR A 156 8.40 -14.93 0.42
N CYS A 157 7.69 -13.88 0.01
CA CYS A 157 7.54 -13.46 -1.37
C CYS A 157 8.09 -12.04 -1.52
N GLN A 158 8.84 -11.79 -2.59
CA GLN A 158 9.36 -10.46 -2.90
C GLN A 158 8.22 -9.45 -2.99
N GLY A 159 8.38 -8.31 -2.31
CA GLY A 159 7.32 -7.30 -2.17
C GLY A 159 6.85 -7.17 -0.73
N MET A 160 6.90 -8.27 0.05
CA MET A 160 6.51 -8.26 1.47
C MET A 160 7.42 -7.38 2.32
N ASN A 161 8.71 -7.27 1.97
CA ASN A 161 9.69 -6.41 2.63
C ASN A 161 9.25 -4.93 2.63
N PHE A 162 8.71 -4.44 1.52
CA PHE A 162 8.23 -3.07 1.42
C PHE A 162 6.98 -2.86 2.28
N ILE A 163 6.06 -3.82 2.26
CA ILE A 163 4.82 -3.77 3.06
C ILE A 163 5.15 -3.75 4.54
N ALA A 164 5.96 -4.72 5.00
CA ALA A 164 6.40 -4.81 6.38
C ALA A 164 7.15 -3.55 6.83
N GLY A 165 8.02 -2.98 5.97
CA GLY A 165 8.74 -1.75 6.31
C GLY A 165 7.81 -0.54 6.49
N TYR A 166 6.79 -0.37 5.65
CA TYR A 166 5.76 0.68 5.86
C TYR A 166 4.97 0.45 7.15
N LEU A 167 4.59 -0.79 7.45
CA LEU A 167 3.92 -1.11 8.72
C LEU A 167 4.79 -0.71 9.92
N ILE A 168 6.07 -1.08 9.92
CA ILE A 168 7.03 -0.74 10.98
C ILE A 168 7.18 0.78 11.16
N LEU A 169 7.24 1.54 10.07
CA LEU A 169 7.35 3.00 10.14
C LEU A 169 6.14 3.66 10.83
N ILE A 170 4.95 3.07 10.66
CA ILE A 170 3.69 3.61 11.17
C ILE A 170 3.37 3.12 12.57
N THR A 171 3.51 1.82 12.83
CA THR A 171 3.26 1.22 14.15
C THR A 171 4.32 1.64 15.16
N LYS A 172 5.58 1.73 14.70
CA LYS A 172 6.76 1.83 15.57
C LYS A 172 6.78 0.72 16.64
N ASN A 173 6.17 -0.43 16.32
CA ASN A 173 6.07 -1.61 17.16
C ASN A 173 6.22 -2.86 16.29
N GLU A 174 7.17 -3.71 16.65
CA GLU A 174 7.55 -4.87 15.87
C GLU A 174 6.43 -5.92 15.78
N GLU A 175 5.83 -6.30 16.92
CA GLU A 175 4.77 -7.32 16.97
C GLU A 175 3.47 -6.81 16.33
N GLU A 176 3.10 -5.55 16.54
CA GLU A 176 1.93 -4.96 15.86
C GLU A 176 2.11 -5.00 14.33
N SER A 177 3.33 -4.76 13.84
CA SER A 177 3.64 -4.82 12.41
C SER A 177 3.45 -6.23 11.85
N PHE A 178 3.85 -7.25 12.60
CA PHE A 178 3.61 -8.65 12.24
C PHE A 178 2.11 -8.95 12.14
N TRP A 179 1.30 -8.54 13.11
CA TRP A 179 -0.14 -8.82 13.08
C TRP A 179 -0.89 -8.05 12.00
N LEU A 180 -0.44 -6.84 11.65
CA LEU A 180 -0.97 -6.12 10.48
C LEU A 180 -0.55 -6.75 9.16
N LEU A 181 0.66 -7.32 9.09
CA LEU A 181 1.13 -8.06 7.92
C LEU A 181 0.28 -9.33 7.72
N ASP A 182 0.00 -10.08 8.78
CA ASP A 182 -0.98 -11.19 8.78
C ASP A 182 -2.36 -10.75 8.30
N ALA A 183 -2.87 -9.62 8.83
CA ALA A 183 -4.16 -9.12 8.39
C ALA A 183 -4.20 -8.80 6.89
N LEU A 184 -3.16 -8.15 6.35
CA LEU A 184 -3.09 -7.82 4.93
C LEU A 184 -2.94 -9.05 4.05
N ILE A 185 -1.89 -9.84 4.30
CA ILE A 185 -1.47 -10.92 3.40
C ILE A 185 -2.28 -12.19 3.66
N GLY A 186 -2.49 -12.55 4.91
CA GLY A 186 -3.20 -13.77 5.30
C GLY A 186 -4.71 -13.69 5.09
N ARG A 187 -5.31 -12.50 5.14
CA ARG A 187 -6.79 -12.35 5.14
C ARG A 187 -7.35 -11.39 4.09
N ILE A 188 -6.76 -10.19 3.91
CA ILE A 188 -7.32 -9.19 2.99
C ILE A 188 -6.96 -9.51 1.52
N LEU A 189 -5.79 -10.11 1.29
CA LEU A 189 -5.20 -10.39 -0.03
C LEU A 189 -4.89 -11.89 -0.21
N PRO A 190 -5.92 -12.77 -0.18
CA PRO A 190 -5.70 -14.21 -0.26
C PRO A 190 -5.00 -14.58 -1.58
N ASP A 191 -4.08 -15.53 -1.50
CA ASP A 191 -3.32 -16.10 -2.61
C ASP A 191 -2.40 -15.13 -3.39
N TYR A 192 -2.26 -13.86 -2.98
CA TYR A 192 -1.39 -12.88 -3.65
C TYR A 192 0.08 -13.29 -3.64
N TYR A 193 0.54 -13.79 -2.49
CA TYR A 193 1.95 -14.10 -2.21
C TYR A 193 2.21 -15.61 -2.15
N SER A 194 1.24 -16.42 -2.59
CA SER A 194 1.45 -17.85 -2.80
C SER A 194 2.59 -18.07 -3.82
N PRO A 195 3.28 -19.23 -3.83
CA PRO A 195 4.33 -19.51 -4.81
C PRO A 195 3.88 -19.32 -6.28
N ALA A 196 2.61 -19.63 -6.59
CA ALA A 196 2.03 -19.44 -7.91
C ALA A 196 1.54 -17.99 -8.18
N MET A 197 1.42 -17.17 -7.12
CA MET A 197 0.83 -15.84 -7.11
C MET A 197 -0.57 -15.80 -7.76
N LEU A 198 -1.36 -16.86 -7.51
CA LEU A 198 -2.62 -17.07 -8.23
C LEU A 198 -3.63 -15.95 -7.95
N GLY A 199 -3.76 -15.51 -6.69
CA GLY A 199 -4.66 -14.41 -6.32
C GLY A 199 -4.24 -13.07 -6.94
N LEU A 200 -2.93 -12.81 -6.99
CA LEU A 200 -2.36 -11.61 -7.59
C LEU A 200 -2.64 -11.54 -9.10
N LYS A 201 -2.31 -12.61 -9.83
CA LYS A 201 -2.56 -12.71 -11.28
C LYS A 201 -4.05 -12.63 -11.58
N THR A 202 -4.89 -13.31 -10.79
CA THR A 202 -6.34 -13.24 -10.92
C THR A 202 -6.83 -11.80 -10.79
N ASP A 203 -6.41 -11.07 -9.76
CA ASP A 203 -6.86 -9.69 -9.54
C ASP A 203 -6.32 -8.71 -10.60
N GLN A 204 -5.16 -8.98 -11.21
CA GLN A 204 -4.67 -8.21 -12.35
C GLN A 204 -5.56 -8.41 -13.59
N GLU A 205 -6.02 -9.63 -13.86
CA GLU A 205 -6.98 -9.91 -14.94
C GLU A 205 -8.38 -9.34 -14.62
N VAL A 206 -8.82 -9.38 -13.36
CA VAL A 206 -10.06 -8.72 -12.93
C VAL A 206 -10.01 -7.22 -13.18
N LEU A 207 -8.85 -6.57 -12.97
CA LEU A 207 -8.69 -5.17 -13.36
C LEU A 207 -8.91 -4.99 -14.86
N GLY A 208 -8.36 -5.87 -15.70
CA GLY A 208 -8.57 -5.84 -17.14
C GLY A 208 -10.05 -5.89 -17.54
N GLU A 209 -10.82 -6.82 -16.96
CA GLU A 209 -12.27 -6.92 -17.16
C GLU A 209 -13.00 -5.66 -16.67
N LEU A 210 -12.60 -5.10 -15.51
CA LEU A 210 -13.18 -3.86 -15.00
C LEU A 210 -12.87 -2.66 -15.90
N VAL A 211 -11.66 -2.57 -16.45
CA VAL A 211 -11.30 -1.53 -17.42
C VAL A 211 -12.12 -1.70 -18.70
N LYS A 212 -12.30 -2.92 -19.20
CA LYS A 212 -13.16 -3.20 -20.34
C LYS A 212 -14.60 -2.72 -20.12
N MET A 213 -15.13 -2.88 -18.91
CA MET A 213 -16.46 -2.40 -18.55
C MET A 213 -16.57 -0.88 -18.37
N LYS A 214 -15.52 -0.22 -17.88
CA LYS A 214 -15.59 1.17 -17.38
C LYS A 214 -14.84 2.19 -18.23
N VAL A 215 -13.83 1.75 -18.97
CA VAL A 215 -12.91 2.54 -19.81
C VAL A 215 -12.56 1.72 -21.07
N PRO A 216 -13.55 1.29 -21.88
CA PRO A 216 -13.37 0.28 -22.93
C PRO A 216 -12.31 0.65 -23.98
N ALA A 217 -12.15 1.93 -24.31
CA ALA A 217 -11.14 2.39 -25.25
C ALA A 217 -9.70 2.06 -24.81
N VAL A 218 -9.42 2.11 -23.50
CA VAL A 218 -8.10 1.73 -22.97
C VAL A 218 -7.93 0.21 -23.00
N ALA A 219 -8.97 -0.56 -22.72
CA ALA A 219 -8.91 -2.01 -22.85
C ALA A 219 -8.63 -2.43 -24.30
N GLU A 220 -9.31 -1.80 -25.28
CA GLU A 220 -9.08 -2.06 -26.70
C GLU A 220 -7.64 -1.70 -27.12
N LEU A 221 -7.10 -0.58 -26.63
CA LEU A 221 -5.70 -0.22 -26.88
C LEU A 221 -4.73 -1.28 -26.36
N MET A 222 -4.95 -1.75 -25.12
CA MET A 222 -4.13 -2.80 -24.50
C MET A 222 -4.21 -4.11 -25.30
N GLU A 223 -5.42 -4.54 -25.67
CA GLU A 223 -5.68 -5.75 -26.49
C GLU A 223 -5.01 -5.63 -27.88
N ARG A 224 -5.18 -4.49 -28.57
CA ARG A 224 -4.62 -4.23 -29.90
C ARG A 224 -3.10 -4.33 -29.94
N HIS A 225 -2.42 -3.86 -28.90
CA HIS A 225 -0.97 -3.88 -28.80
C HIS A 225 -0.41 -5.09 -28.01
N GLY A 226 -1.27 -6.02 -27.59
CA GLY A 226 -0.86 -7.22 -26.85
C GLY A 226 -0.22 -6.91 -25.49
N VAL A 227 -0.59 -5.80 -24.85
CA VAL A 227 -0.05 -5.42 -23.53
C VAL A 227 -0.81 -6.17 -22.44
N MET A 228 -0.08 -6.97 -21.64
CA MET A 228 -0.66 -7.70 -20.52
C MET A 228 -0.81 -6.80 -19.29
N TRP A 229 -1.95 -6.89 -18.60
CA TRP A 229 -2.18 -6.18 -17.32
C TRP A 229 -1.15 -6.56 -16.26
N THR A 230 -0.80 -7.84 -16.20
CA THR A 230 0.20 -8.39 -15.28
C THR A 230 1.58 -7.71 -15.40
N LEU A 231 1.89 -7.12 -16.56
CA LEU A 231 3.13 -6.38 -16.78
C LEU A 231 3.03 -4.94 -16.23
N VAL A 232 2.01 -4.19 -16.65
CA VAL A 232 1.94 -2.74 -16.39
C VAL A 232 1.48 -2.38 -14.98
N VAL A 233 0.71 -3.25 -14.31
CA VAL A 233 0.20 -3.01 -12.95
C VAL A 233 0.82 -3.91 -11.89
N SER A 234 1.88 -4.67 -12.22
CA SER A 234 2.51 -5.63 -11.30
C SER A 234 2.78 -5.04 -9.91
N ARG A 235 3.54 -3.94 -9.88
CA ARG A 235 3.90 -3.24 -8.64
C ARG A 235 2.74 -2.56 -7.92
N TRP A 236 1.67 -2.20 -8.61
CA TRP A 236 0.49 -1.60 -8.00
C TRP A 236 -0.16 -2.58 -7.02
N PHE A 237 -0.21 -3.86 -7.40
CA PHE A 237 -0.86 -4.91 -6.62
C PHE A 237 0.11 -5.60 -5.65
N ILE A 238 1.30 -6.03 -6.10
CA ILE A 238 2.21 -6.82 -5.25
C ILE A 238 2.84 -5.99 -4.11
N CYS A 239 3.08 -4.70 -4.32
CA CYS A 239 3.62 -3.78 -3.31
C CYS A 239 2.56 -2.81 -2.77
N LEU A 240 1.28 -2.98 -3.14
CA LEU A 240 0.17 -2.13 -2.68
C LEU A 240 0.45 -0.63 -2.90
N PHE A 241 0.93 -0.30 -4.10
CA PHE A 241 1.31 1.04 -4.57
C PHE A 241 2.54 1.69 -3.90
N ILE A 242 3.26 0.99 -3.02
CA ILE A 242 4.56 1.44 -2.53
C ILE A 242 5.54 1.61 -3.70
N ASP A 243 6.37 2.66 -3.66
CA ASP A 243 7.30 3.11 -4.70
C ASP A 243 6.65 3.47 -6.05
N ILE A 244 5.32 3.52 -6.09
CA ILE A 244 4.54 3.92 -7.26
C ILE A 244 3.82 5.24 -7.02
N LEU A 245 3.26 5.43 -5.82
CA LEU A 245 2.56 6.63 -5.41
C LEU A 245 3.27 7.29 -4.21
N PRO A 246 3.06 8.61 -3.97
CA PRO A 246 3.61 9.29 -2.79
C PRO A 246 3.19 8.62 -1.47
N VAL A 247 4.10 8.60 -0.49
CA VAL A 247 3.94 7.89 0.80
C VAL A 247 2.59 8.21 1.47
N GLU A 248 2.25 9.51 1.61
CA GLU A 248 0.99 9.94 2.21
C GLU A 248 -0.23 9.39 1.46
N THR A 249 -0.16 9.30 0.12
CA THR A 249 -1.24 8.74 -0.71
C THR A 249 -1.38 7.23 -0.47
N VAL A 250 -0.27 6.50 -0.41
CA VAL A 250 -0.27 5.05 -0.10
C VAL A 250 -0.91 4.80 1.27
N LEU A 251 -0.52 5.56 2.29
CA LEU A 251 -1.08 5.40 3.64
C LEU A 251 -2.59 5.69 3.68
N ARG A 252 -3.05 6.69 2.91
CA ARG A 252 -4.49 6.99 2.77
C ARG A 252 -5.25 5.89 2.04
N ILE A 253 -4.63 5.21 1.07
CA ILE A 253 -5.17 4.00 0.44
C ILE A 253 -5.28 2.89 1.47
N TRP A 254 -4.23 2.68 2.26
CA TRP A 254 -4.15 1.63 3.28
C TRP A 254 -5.16 1.83 4.41
N ASP A 255 -5.42 3.07 4.84
CA ASP A 255 -6.52 3.41 5.75
C ASP A 255 -7.83 2.73 5.30
N CYS A 256 -8.13 2.81 4.00
CA CYS A 256 -9.33 2.23 3.42
C CYS A 256 -9.18 0.72 3.17
N LEU A 257 -7.99 0.24 2.79
CA LEU A 257 -7.72 -1.17 2.53
C LEU A 257 -7.96 -2.02 3.79
N PHE A 258 -7.43 -1.59 4.94
CA PHE A 258 -7.64 -2.28 6.23
C PHE A 258 -9.10 -2.31 6.68
N TYR A 259 -9.90 -1.30 6.30
CA TYR A 259 -11.30 -1.21 6.71
C TYR A 259 -12.28 -1.86 5.72
N GLU A 260 -12.04 -1.70 4.42
CA GLU A 260 -12.98 -2.05 3.34
C GLU A 260 -12.53 -3.21 2.45
N GLY A 261 -11.31 -3.70 2.62
CA GLY A 261 -10.76 -4.84 1.89
C GLY A 261 -10.23 -4.53 0.49
N SER A 262 -9.86 -5.59 -0.22
CA SER A 262 -9.09 -5.54 -1.48
C SER A 262 -9.74 -4.78 -2.63
N LYS A 263 -11.06 -4.54 -2.61
CA LYS A 263 -11.74 -3.66 -3.60
C LYS A 263 -11.13 -2.25 -3.72
N ILE A 264 -10.44 -1.78 -2.68
CA ILE A 264 -9.79 -0.47 -2.70
C ILE A 264 -8.68 -0.42 -3.75
N ILE A 265 -7.94 -1.53 -3.97
CA ILE A 265 -6.87 -1.61 -4.97
C ILE A 265 -7.44 -1.35 -6.37
N PHE A 266 -8.56 -2.00 -6.71
CA PHE A 266 -9.26 -1.80 -7.98
C PHE A 266 -9.78 -0.37 -8.14
N ARG A 267 -10.30 0.26 -7.08
CA ARG A 267 -10.76 1.65 -7.13
C ARG A 267 -9.63 2.61 -7.47
N VAL A 268 -8.48 2.43 -6.82
CA VAL A 268 -7.27 3.23 -7.08
C VAL A 268 -6.82 3.03 -8.52
N ALA A 269 -6.66 1.79 -8.98
CA ALA A 269 -6.21 1.47 -10.33
C ALA A 269 -7.16 2.04 -11.40
N LEU A 270 -8.48 1.83 -11.26
CA LEU A 270 -9.47 2.36 -12.19
C LEU A 270 -9.48 3.89 -12.23
N THR A 271 -9.30 4.57 -11.10
CA THR A 271 -9.22 6.03 -11.06
C THR A 271 -7.96 6.54 -11.75
N LEU A 272 -6.81 5.92 -11.54
CA LEU A 272 -5.58 6.30 -12.24
C LEU A 272 -5.75 6.19 -13.76
N ILE A 273 -6.30 5.06 -14.24
CA ILE A 273 -6.52 4.81 -15.67
C ILE A 273 -7.57 5.78 -16.24
N LYS A 274 -8.71 5.94 -15.56
CA LYS A 274 -9.82 6.78 -16.04
C LYS A 274 -9.45 8.25 -16.08
N GLN A 275 -8.78 8.76 -15.04
CA GLN A 275 -8.35 10.16 -14.97
C GLN A 275 -7.38 10.52 -16.11
N HIS A 276 -6.57 9.56 -16.55
CA HIS A 276 -5.56 9.74 -17.59
C HIS A 276 -5.92 9.06 -18.91
N GLN A 277 -7.19 8.74 -19.13
CA GLN A 277 -7.62 8.00 -20.32
C GLN A 277 -7.14 8.68 -21.62
N ALA A 278 -7.34 10.00 -21.75
CA ALA A 278 -6.92 10.72 -22.95
C ALA A 278 -5.41 10.58 -23.21
N PHE A 279 -4.60 10.77 -22.17
CA PHE A 279 -3.15 10.61 -22.24
C PHE A 279 -2.73 9.18 -22.59
N ILE A 280 -3.38 8.16 -22.03
CA ILE A 280 -3.09 6.76 -22.36
C ILE A 280 -3.43 6.46 -23.82
N LEU A 281 -4.54 6.99 -24.34
CA LEU A 281 -4.99 6.75 -25.72
C LEU A 281 -4.12 7.38 -26.82
N GLU A 282 -3.22 8.29 -26.45
CA GLU A 282 -2.19 8.80 -27.36
C GLU A 282 -1.10 7.76 -27.66
N ALA A 283 -1.05 6.65 -26.92
CA ALA A 283 0.00 5.65 -27.10
C ALA A 283 -0.10 4.98 -28.47
N THR A 284 1.05 4.79 -29.12
CA THR A 284 1.09 4.23 -30.49
C THR A 284 1.66 2.81 -30.58
N ASN A 285 2.30 2.34 -29.51
CA ASN A 285 2.98 1.04 -29.47
C ASN A 285 3.12 0.52 -28.03
N PHE A 286 3.56 -0.74 -27.90
CA PHE A 286 3.70 -1.43 -26.62
C PHE A 286 4.61 -0.69 -25.61
N PRO A 287 5.85 -0.25 -25.96
CA PRO A 287 6.69 0.54 -25.06
C PRO A 287 6.03 1.83 -24.58
N ASP A 288 5.39 2.57 -25.47
CA ASP A 288 4.72 3.84 -25.17
C ASP A 288 3.56 3.65 -24.17
N ILE A 289 2.77 2.58 -24.33
CA ILE A 289 1.73 2.22 -23.35
C ILE A 289 2.37 1.97 -21.98
N CYS A 290 3.44 1.18 -21.91
CA CYS A 290 4.13 0.89 -20.65
C CYS A 290 4.65 2.17 -19.98
N ASP A 291 5.22 3.09 -20.75
CA ASP A 291 5.75 4.35 -20.23
C ASP A 291 4.64 5.32 -19.80
N LYS A 292 3.52 5.37 -20.52
CA LYS A 292 2.34 6.13 -20.09
C LYS A 292 1.81 5.60 -18.77
N PHE A 293 1.71 4.29 -18.57
CA PHE A 293 1.31 3.71 -17.28
C PHE A 293 2.28 4.02 -16.12
N LYS A 294 3.58 4.23 -16.39
CA LYS A 294 4.53 4.72 -15.38
C LYS A 294 4.35 6.22 -15.08
N GLN A 295 3.88 7.00 -16.06
CA GLN A 295 3.72 8.46 -15.92
C GLN A 295 2.42 8.84 -15.19
N ILE A 296 1.33 8.09 -15.36
CA ILE A 296 0.03 8.37 -14.71
C ILE A 296 0.05 8.21 -13.18
N THR A 297 1.12 7.63 -12.63
CA THR A 297 1.35 7.48 -11.19
C THR A 297 2.22 8.60 -10.62
N LYS A 298 2.51 9.64 -11.42
CA LYS A 298 3.30 10.82 -11.04
C LYS A 298 2.47 12.09 -11.13
N GLY A 299 3.03 13.19 -10.64
CA GLY A 299 2.45 14.52 -10.77
C GLY A 299 1.44 14.88 -9.68
N THR A 300 0.83 16.05 -9.82
CA THR A 300 0.03 16.70 -8.77
C THR A 300 -1.21 15.89 -8.38
N PHE A 301 -1.84 15.18 -9.32
CA PHE A 301 -3.06 14.41 -9.07
C PHE A 301 -2.86 13.36 -7.96
N VAL A 302 -1.74 12.63 -7.98
CA VAL A 302 -1.44 11.60 -6.97
C VAL A 302 -0.79 12.17 -5.72
N THR A 303 -0.17 13.36 -5.81
CA THR A 303 0.36 14.09 -4.64
C THR A 303 -0.76 14.70 -3.80
N GLU A 304 -1.83 15.19 -4.43
CA GLU A 304 -3.02 15.72 -3.74
C GLU A 304 -3.90 14.60 -3.17
N CYS A 305 -3.36 13.84 -2.21
CA CYS A 305 -3.95 12.63 -1.66
C CYS A 305 -5.41 12.79 -1.20
N HIS A 306 -5.82 13.95 -0.68
CA HIS A 306 -7.20 14.16 -0.26
C HIS A 306 -8.17 14.15 -1.44
N THR A 307 -7.86 14.91 -2.49
CA THR A 307 -8.66 14.98 -3.73
C THR A 307 -8.62 13.64 -4.45
N PHE A 308 -7.44 13.04 -4.57
CA PHE A 308 -7.25 11.70 -5.12
C PHE A 308 -8.18 10.68 -4.44
N MET A 309 -8.15 10.63 -3.10
CA MET A 309 -9.00 9.69 -2.36
C MET A 309 -10.50 9.98 -2.47
N GLN A 310 -10.92 11.24 -2.69
CA GLN A 310 -12.32 11.52 -3.01
C GLN A 310 -12.70 10.91 -4.36
N LYS A 311 -11.81 11.03 -5.35
CA LYS A 311 -11.98 10.55 -6.72
C LYS A 311 -12.08 9.02 -6.80
N ILE A 312 -11.30 8.27 -6.02
CA ILE A 312 -11.41 6.79 -6.01
C ILE A 312 -12.79 6.26 -5.56
N PHE A 313 -13.55 7.07 -4.81
CA PHE A 313 -14.89 6.71 -4.35
C PHE A 313 -16.01 7.24 -5.25
N THR A 314 -15.71 8.13 -6.19
CA THR A 314 -16.72 8.73 -7.09
C THR A 314 -16.54 8.29 -8.54
N GLU A 315 -15.34 8.33 -9.10
CA GLU A 315 -15.13 8.17 -10.55
C GLU A 315 -15.29 6.75 -11.10
N PRO A 316 -14.83 5.69 -10.42
CA PRO A 316 -15.08 4.32 -10.87
C PRO A 316 -16.57 3.94 -10.77
N GLY A 317 -17.37 4.73 -10.04
CA GLY A 317 -18.77 4.48 -9.75
C GLY A 317 -18.98 3.32 -8.78
N SER A 318 -20.09 2.59 -8.99
CA SER A 318 -20.40 1.39 -8.24
C SER A 318 -19.38 0.28 -8.55
N LEU A 319 -18.82 -0.27 -7.48
CA LEU A 319 -17.94 -1.43 -7.50
C LEU A 319 -18.20 -2.21 -6.22
N SER A 320 -19.04 -3.24 -6.34
CA SER A 320 -19.43 -4.11 -5.24
C SER A 320 -18.45 -5.27 -5.10
N MET A 321 -18.31 -5.83 -3.88
CA MET A 321 -17.52 -7.05 -3.70
C MET A 321 -18.10 -8.20 -4.51
N ALA A 322 -19.42 -8.38 -4.54
CA ALA A 322 -20.07 -9.43 -5.33
C ALA A 322 -19.70 -9.39 -6.83
N THR A 323 -19.56 -8.19 -7.41
CA THR A 323 -19.07 -8.04 -8.79
C THR A 323 -17.62 -8.48 -8.93
N ILE A 324 -16.75 -8.07 -8.00
CA ILE A 324 -15.34 -8.45 -8.00
C ILE A 324 -15.18 -9.96 -7.82
N ASP A 325 -15.90 -10.56 -6.88
CA ASP A 325 -15.81 -11.98 -6.57
C ASP A 325 -16.28 -12.85 -7.74
N LYS A 326 -17.37 -12.45 -8.42
CA LYS A 326 -17.79 -13.10 -9.68
C LYS A 326 -16.72 -13.01 -10.77
N LEU A 327 -16.08 -11.85 -10.93
CA LEU A 327 -14.99 -11.70 -11.90
C LEU A 327 -13.78 -12.55 -11.50
N ARG A 328 -13.46 -12.64 -10.21
CA ARG A 328 -12.36 -13.50 -9.70
C ARG A 328 -12.58 -14.96 -10.06
N GLU A 329 -13.79 -15.48 -9.91
CA GLU A 329 -14.11 -16.86 -10.32
C GLU A 329 -13.75 -17.09 -11.80
N THR A 330 -14.25 -16.22 -12.69
CA THR A 330 -14.01 -16.33 -14.14
C THR A 330 -12.54 -16.12 -14.52
N CYS A 331 -11.87 -15.14 -13.92
CA CYS A 331 -10.46 -14.84 -14.20
C CYS A 331 -9.53 -15.91 -13.65
N ARG A 332 -9.86 -16.54 -12.51
CA ARG A 332 -9.05 -17.60 -11.90
C ARG A 332 -8.99 -18.84 -12.79
N GLU A 333 -10.11 -19.23 -13.40
CA GLU A 333 -10.16 -20.31 -14.39
C GLU A 333 -9.27 -20.01 -15.60
N LYS A 334 -9.34 -18.78 -16.13
CA LYS A 334 -8.48 -18.35 -17.25
C LYS A 334 -6.99 -18.44 -16.88
N VAL A 335 -6.59 -17.92 -15.73
CA VAL A 335 -5.19 -17.94 -15.28
C VAL A 335 -4.68 -19.38 -15.11
N LEU A 336 -5.51 -20.28 -14.56
CA LEU A 336 -5.16 -21.70 -14.42
C LEU A 336 -5.06 -22.43 -15.76
N SER A 337 -5.79 -22.00 -16.79
CA SER A 337 -5.69 -22.59 -18.14
C SER A 337 -4.47 -22.14 -18.94
N GLN A 338 -3.82 -21.05 -18.53
CA GLN A 338 -2.67 -20.44 -19.21
C GLN A 338 -1.31 -20.80 -18.59
N GLY A 339 -1.30 -21.37 -17.38
CA GLY A 339 -0.12 -21.83 -16.67
C GLY A 339 -0.03 -23.34 -16.67
#